data_AF-A0A517MRR2-F1
#
_entry.id   AF-A0A517MRR2-F1
#
_cell.length_a   1.000
_cell.length_b   1.000
_cell.length_c   1.000
_cell.angle_alpha   90.00
_cell.angle_beta   90.00
_cell.angle_gamma   90.00
#
_symmetry.space_group_name_H-M   'P 1'
#
loop_
_entity.id
_entity.type
_entity.pdbx_description
1 polymer ?
#
loop_
_entity_poly.entity_id
_entity_poly.type
_entity_poly.pdbx_seq_one_letter_code
_entity_poly.pdbx_strand_id
1 'polypeptide(L)' 'MNFLYGHRRNGNTELVAKFGSEQQMLAYISYATLRTNEDGTMVFEQKTPLTGCVGYSVACEASEEDQAKDVPFNPTPTML' A
#
# COMPACT_ATOMS: atom_id res chain seq x y z
N MET A 1 -1.09 1.84 14.00
CA MET A 1 -1.11 2.46 12.66
C MET A 1 -0.47 1.45 11.72
N ASN A 2 -0.97 1.29 10.50
CA ASN A 2 -0.45 0.29 9.56
C ASN A 2 0.09 0.98 8.32
N PHE A 3 1.22 0.50 7.83
CA PHE A 3 1.98 1.13 6.77
C PHE A 3 2.02 0.18 5.58
N LEU A 4 1.63 0.69 4.41
CA LEU A 4 1.66 -0.06 3.16
C LEU A 4 2.78 0.47 2.29
N TYR A 5 3.67 -0.43 1.91
CA TYR A 5 4.80 -0.16 1.03
C TYR A 5 4.56 -0.79 -0.33
N GLY A 6 4.79 -0.03 -1.39
CA GLY A 6 4.73 -0.50 -2.77
C GLY A 6 6.12 -0.89 -3.27
N HIS A 7 6.24 -2.08 -3.86
CA HIS A 7 7.47 -2.52 -4.51
C HIS A 7 7.41 -2.25 -6.00
N ARG A 8 8.36 -1.47 -6.52
CA ARG A 8 8.48 -1.15 -7.95
C ARG A 8 9.39 -2.16 -8.65
N ARG A 9 9.20 -2.33 -9.96
CA ARG A 9 10.02 -3.24 -10.78
C ARG A 9 11.50 -2.86 -10.84
N ASN A 10 11.84 -1.61 -10.55
CA ASN A 10 13.22 -1.13 -10.47
C ASN A 10 13.90 -1.41 -9.11
N GLY A 11 13.24 -2.15 -8.20
CA GLY A 11 13.75 -2.46 -6.87
C GLY A 11 13.48 -1.36 -5.83
N ASN A 12 12.87 -0.24 -6.21
CA ASN A 12 12.48 0.79 -5.25
C ASN A 12 11.30 0.32 -4.40
N THR A 13 11.36 0.59 -3.10
CA THR A 13 10.28 0.36 -2.15
C THR A 13 9.93 1.69 -1.50
N GLU A 14 8.66 2.08 -1.60
CA GLU A 14 8.21 3.37 -1.09
C GLU A 14 6.94 3.21 -0.25
N LEU A 15 6.78 4.06 0.76
CA LEU A 15 5.57 4.11 1.57
C LEU A 15 4.46 4.76 0.73
N VAL A 16 3.40 4.00 0.42
CA VAL A 16 2.33 4.44 -0.49
C VAL A 16 1.05 4.82 0.24
N ALA A 17 0.80 4.27 1.43
CA ALA A 17 -0.39 4.58 2.21
C ALA A 17 -0.20 4.28 3.70
N LYS A 18 -1.00 4.97 4.53
CA LYS A 18 -1.10 4.76 5.98
C LYS A 18 -2.55 4.48 6.34
N PHE A 19 -2.75 3.53 7.25
CA PHE A 19 -4.08 3.12 7.68
C PHE A 19 -4.22 3.17 9.20
N GLY A 20 -5.37 3.64 9.66
CA GLY A 20 -5.72 3.65 11.09
C GLY A 20 -5.95 2.24 11.64
N SER A 21 -6.38 1.30 10.80
CA SER A 21 -6.64 -0.10 11.19
C SER A 21 -6.12 -1.09 10.15
N GLU A 22 -5.80 -2.31 10.61
CA GLU A 22 -5.35 -3.39 9.73
C GLU A 22 -6.47 -3.80 8.76
N GLN A 23 -7.72 -3.81 9.23
CA GLN A 23 -8.89 -4.15 8.43
C GLN A 23 -9.08 -3.18 7.25
N GLN A 24 -8.88 -1.87 7.45
CA GLN A 24 -8.93 -0.89 6.36
C GLN A 24 -7.81 -1.10 5.34
N MET A 25 -6.60 -1.42 5.81
CA MET A 25 -5.48 -1.73 4.94
C MET A 25 -5.76 -2.97 4.09
N LEU A 26 -6.24 -4.06 4.71
CA LEU A 26 -6.57 -5.30 3.99
C LEU A 26 -7.71 -5.11 2.99
N ALA A 27 -8.75 -4.35 3.37
CA ALA A 27 -9.85 -4.01 2.46
C ALA A 27 -9.34 -3.20 1.26
N TYR A 28 -8.47 -2.21 1.51
CA TYR A 28 -7.84 -1.43 0.45
C TYR A 28 -6.96 -2.29 -0.46
N ILE A 29 -6.11 -3.16 0.10
CA ILE A 29 -5.26 -4.06 -0.68
C ILE A 29 -6.11 -4.97 -1.57
N SER A 30 -7.18 -5.54 -1.01
CA SER A 30 -8.11 -6.40 -1.74
C SER A 30 -8.79 -5.65 -2.89
N TYR A 31 -9.23 -4.41 -2.64
CA TYR A 31 -9.79 -3.53 -3.67
C TYR A 31 -8.76 -3.13 -4.73
N ALA A 32 -7.55 -2.78 -4.31
CA ALA A 32 -6.50 -2.26 -5.19
C ALA A 32 -5.82 -3.35 -6.02
N THR A 33 -5.89 -4.62 -5.61
CA THR A 33 -5.23 -5.74 -6.31
C THR A 33 -6.19 -6.33 -7.35
N LEU A 34 -5.86 -6.15 -8.63
CA LEU A 34 -6.65 -6.68 -9.74
C LEU A 34 -6.40 -8.17 -9.97
N ARG A 35 -5.12 -8.59 -9.92
CA ARG A 35 -4.72 -9.99 -10.10
C ARG A 35 -3.31 -10.23 -9.58
N THR A 36 -3.03 -11.49 -9.28
CA THR A 36 -1.69 -12.00 -9.02
C THR A 36 -1.26 -12.86 -10.19
N ASN A 37 -0.10 -12.56 -10.77
CA ASN A 37 0.50 -13.32 -11.88
C ASN A 37 1.21 -14.58 -11.33
N GLU A 38 1.51 -15.53 -12.21
CA GLU A 38 2.18 -16.80 -11.84
C GLU A 38 3.61 -16.63 -11.32
N ASP A 39 4.28 -15.54 -11.69
CA ASP A 39 5.61 -15.16 -11.19
C ASP A 39 5.57 -14.50 -9.80
N GLY A 40 4.39 -14.42 -9.17
CA GLY A 40 4.18 -13.80 -7.87
C GLY A 40 4.05 -12.27 -7.92
N THR A 41 4.15 -11.66 -9.11
CA THR A 41 3.91 -10.21 -9.25
C THR A 41 2.43 -9.88 -9.21
N MET A 42 2.10 -8.74 -8.64
CA MET A 42 0.72 -8.26 -8.50
C MET A 42 0.45 -7.13 -9.48
N VAL A 43 -0.76 -7.13 -10.04
CA VAL A 43 -1.28 -6.04 -10.87
C VAL A 43 -2.30 -5.28 -10.04
N PHE A 44 -2.12 -3.97 -9.97
CA PHE A 44 -2.98 -3.09 -9.19
C PHE A 44 -3.86 -2.20 -10.06
N GLU A 45 -4.98 -1.76 -9.49
CA GLU A 45 -5.96 -0.88 -10.11
C GLU A 45 -5.33 0.47 -10.45
N GLN A 46 -5.68 1.00 -11.63
CA GLN A 46 -5.16 2.29 -12.08
C GLN A 46 -5.76 3.40 -11.22
N LYS A 47 -4.92 4.37 -10.81
CA LYS A 47 -5.25 5.48 -9.87
C LYS A 47 -5.19 5.10 -8.39
N THR A 48 -4.68 3.91 -8.06
CA THR A 48 -4.25 3.63 -6.69
C THR A 48 -2.79 4.07 -6.49
N PRO A 49 -2.37 4.42 -5.27
CA PRO A 49 -0.95 4.56 -4.93
C PRO A 49 -0.05 3.38 -5.32
N LEU A 50 -0.63 2.19 -5.49
CA LEU A 50 0.07 0.98 -5.95
C LEU A 50 0.21 0.90 -7.48
N THR A 51 -0.31 1.88 -8.23
CA THR A 51 -0.21 1.90 -9.71
C THR A 51 1.25 1.81 -10.12
N GLY A 52 1.60 0.77 -10.90
CA GLY A 52 2.96 0.52 -11.38
C GLY A 52 3.89 -0.15 -10.37
N CYS A 53 3.38 -0.58 -9.21
CA CYS A 53 4.05 -1.53 -8.33
C CYS A 53 3.85 -2.96 -8.88
N VAL A 54 4.80 -3.83 -8.54
CA VAL A 54 4.78 -5.28 -8.86
C VAL A 54 4.52 -6.13 -7.61
N GLY A 55 4.43 -5.50 -6.44
CA GLY A 55 4.11 -6.15 -5.17
C GLY A 55 3.93 -5.12 -4.07
N TYR A 56 3.62 -5.59 -2.86
CA TYR A 56 3.53 -4.76 -1.67
C TYR A 56 4.09 -5.47 -0.43
N SER A 57 4.39 -4.70 0.60
CA SER A 57 4.64 -5.19 1.96
C SER A 57 3.90 -4.33 2.96
N VAL A 58 3.59 -4.92 4.12
CA VAL A 58 2.89 -4.24 5.21
C VAL A 58 3.75 -4.24 6.46
N ALA A 59 3.69 -3.16 7.22
CA ALA A 59 4.33 -3.07 8.52
C ALA A 59 3.37 -2.46 9.55
N CYS A 60 3.40 -3.01 10.77
CA CYS A 60 2.67 -2.46 11.93
C CYS A 60 3.50 -1.41 12.68
N GLU A 61 4.81 -1.38 12.43
CA GLU A 61 5.78 -0.45 12.99
C GLU A 61 6.63 0.10 11.85
N ALA A 62 6.68 1.43 11.69
CA ALA A 62 7.51 2.10 10.70
C ALA A 62 8.50 3.04 11.39
N SER A 63 9.58 3.39 10.68
CA SER A 63 10.56 4.36 11.18
C SER A 63 9.92 5.73 11.48
N GLU A 64 10.55 6.52 12.36
CA GLU A 64 10.06 7.88 12.68
C GLU A 64 9.94 8.76 11.42
N GLU A 65 10.85 8.59 10.46
CA GLU A 65 10.77 9.26 9.15
C GLU A 65 9.51 8.86 8.37
N ASP A 66 9.20 7.57 8.29
CA ASP A 66 8.01 7.10 7.59
C ASP A 66 6.72 7.49 8.32
N GLN A 67 6.76 7.62 9.65
CA GLN A 67 5.65 8.16 10.43
C GLN A 67 5.40 9.64 10.13
N ALA A 68 6.45 10.44 9.92
CA ALA A 68 6.37 11.85 9.58
C ALA A 68 6.07 12.14 8.09
N LYS A 69 6.34 11.19 7.18
CA LYS A 69 6.08 11.36 5.74
C LYS A 69 4.61 11.59 5.44
N ASP A 70 4.31 12.58 4.61
CA ASP A 70 2.99 12.67 3.99
C ASP A 70 2.87 11.57 2.93
N VAL A 71 1.74 10.87 2.89
CA VAL A 71 1.53 9.72 2.00
C VAL A 71 0.43 10.00 0.99
N PRO A 72 0.56 9.49 -0.24
CA PRO A 72 -0.43 9.71 -1.30
C PRO A 72 -1.87 9.32 -0.93
N PHE A 73 -2.04 8.36 -0.01
CA PHE A 73 -3.35 7.93 0.46
C PHE A 73 -3.39 7.80 1.98
N ASN A 74 -4.23 8.63 2.59
CA ASN A 74 -4.55 8.63 4.01
C ASN A 74 -6.07 8.66 4.18
N PRO A 75 -6.75 7.50 4.08
CA PRO A 75 -8.19 7.44 4.23
C PRO A 75 -8.55 7.80 5.68
N THR A 76 -9.29 8.89 5.86
CA THR A 76 -9.87 9.22 7.16
C THR A 76 -10.96 8.20 7.52
N PRO A 77 -11.20 7.96 8.82
CA PRO A 77 -12.08 6.89 9.32
C PRO A 77 -13.55 6.95 8.87
N THR A 78 -13.96 7.94 8.08
CA THR A 78 -15.34 8.09 7.54
C THR A 78 -15.54 7.37 6.20
N MET A 79 -14.51 6.74 5.61
CA MET A 79 -14.65 5.95 4.36
C MET A 79 -14.91 4.45 4.63
N LEU A 80 -15.99 4.15 5.36
CA LEU A 80 -16.57 2.81 5.48
C LEU A 80 -18.06 2.88 5.16
#